data_AF-A0A1V1NV93-F1
#
_entry.id   AF-A0A1V1NV93-F1
#
_cell.length_a   1.000
_cell.length_b   1.000
_cell.length_c   1.000
_cell.angle_alpha   90.00
_cell.angle_beta   90.00
_cell.angle_gamma   90.00
#
_symmetry.space_group_name_H-M   'P 1'
#
loop_
_entity.id
_entity.type
_entity.pdbx_description
1 polymer ?
#
loop_
_entity_poly.entity_id
_entity_poly.type
_entity_poly.pdbx_seq_one_letter_code
_entity_poly.pdbx_strand_id
1 'polypeptide(L)'
;MQVHIHRCKGAKDRLLPLPEDTLNLLRKYWRTHKNVTLLFPGYPGYGQFGKNTAKTPMDPRSVQRALRAATIDAGITKRRITVHTLRHSSATHMLDSGIKLDTYRNF
;
A
#
# COMPACT_ATOMS: atom_id res chain seq x y z
N MET A 1 10.11 11.37 -6.75
CA MET A 1 9.38 11.51 -5.47
C MET A 1 9.59 10.28 -4.59
N GLN A 2 9.46 10.42 -3.27
CA GLN A 2 9.72 9.33 -2.31
C GLN A 2 8.62 9.25 -1.25
N VAL A 3 8.39 8.05 -0.71
CA VAL A 3 7.53 7.81 0.46
C VAL A 3 8.42 7.55 1.68
N HIS A 4 8.15 8.27 2.76
CA HIS A 4 8.80 8.05 4.04
C HIS A 4 7.99 7.09 4.90
N ILE A 5 8.58 5.95 5.24
CA ILE A 5 7.99 4.99 6.17
C ILE A 5 8.71 5.12 7.51
N HIS A 6 7.96 5.51 8.52
CA HIS A 6 8.45 5.64 9.88
C HIS A 6 8.41 4.29 10.62
N ARG A 7 9.39 4.08 11.52
CA ARG A 7 9.47 2.97 12.48
C ARG A 7 9.31 1.60 11.83
N CYS A 8 10.08 1.33 10.78
CA CYS A 8 10.16 0.00 10.20
C CYS A 8 10.90 -0.97 11.14
N LYS A 9 11.13 -2.20 10.66
CA LYS A 9 11.88 -3.23 11.39
C LYS A 9 13.21 -2.68 11.92
N GLY A 10 13.42 -2.83 13.23
CA GLY A 10 14.59 -2.30 13.94
C GLY A 10 14.48 -0.82 14.32
N ALA A 11 13.28 -0.24 14.33
CA ALA A 11 13.01 1.18 14.62
C ALA A 11 13.73 2.17 13.69
N LYS A 12 14.05 1.72 12.47
CA LYS A 12 14.68 2.55 11.43
C LYS A 12 13.62 3.08 10.48
N ASP A 13 13.78 4.35 10.12
CA ASP A 13 12.97 5.00 9.10
C ASP A 13 13.54 4.67 7.70
N ARG A 14 12.66 4.61 6.70
CA ARG A 14 12.99 4.11 5.35
C ARG A 14 12.36 4.99 4.28
N LEU A 15 13.10 5.29 3.22
CA LEU A 15 12.63 6.10 2.09
C LEU A 15 12.51 5.23 0.84
N LEU A 16 11.28 5.03 0.36
CA LEU A 16 11.00 4.27 -0.85
C LEU A 16 10.86 5.20 -2.07
N PRO A 17 11.47 4.89 -3.21
CA PRO A 17 11.14 5.58 -4.46
C PRO A 17 9.68 5.32 -4.80
N LEU A 18 8.94 6.40 -5.11
CA LEU A 18 7.54 6.33 -5.51
C LEU A 18 7.43 6.61 -7.02
N PRO A 19 6.99 5.62 -7.82
CA PRO A 19 6.70 5.85 -9.23
C PRO A 19 5.62 6.91 -9.42
N GLU A 20 5.75 7.72 -10.47
CA GLU A 20 4.82 8.83 -10.74
C GLU A 20 3.38 8.33 -10.98
N ASP A 21 3.22 7.18 -11.64
CA ASP A 21 1.89 6.57 -11.86
C ASP A 21 1.21 6.18 -10.56
N THR A 22 1.98 5.63 -9.61
CA THR A 22 1.45 5.26 -8.28
C THR A 22 1.06 6.51 -7.52
N LEU A 23 1.87 7.56 -7.57
CA LEU A 23 1.56 8.83 -6.95
C LEU A 23 0.26 9.45 -7.52
N ASN A 24 0.08 9.43 -8.83
CA ASN A 24 -1.12 9.96 -9.47
C ASN A 24 -2.36 9.18 -9.04
N LEU A 25 -2.26 7.86 -8.91
CA LEU A 25 -3.31 7.02 -8.36
C LEU A 25 -3.63 7.39 -6.91
N LEU A 26 -2.60 7.57 -6.07
CA LEU A 26 -2.77 7.98 -4.66
C LEU A 26 -3.41 9.36 -4.54
N ARG A 27 -3.03 10.33 -5.38
CA ARG A 27 -3.65 11.67 -5.43
C ARG A 27 -5.11 11.58 -5.84
N LYS A 28 -5.44 10.78 -6.87
CA LYS A 28 -6.82 10.56 -7.31
C LYS A 28 -7.65 9.93 -6.20
N TYR A 29 -7.10 8.93 -5.50
CA TYR A 29 -7.76 8.31 -4.35
C TYR A 29 -7.97 9.31 -3.21
N TRP A 30 -6.93 10.06 -2.83
CA TRP A 30 -7.01 11.04 -1.75
C TRP A 30 -8.10 12.09 -2.01
N ARG A 31 -8.25 12.56 -3.25
CA ARG A 31 -9.32 13.52 -3.63
C ARG A 31 -10.74 13.02 -3.36
N THR A 32 -10.96 11.71 -3.24
CA THR A 32 -12.28 11.14 -2.94
C THR A 32 -12.73 11.32 -1.48
N HIS A 33 -11.77 11.47 -0.56
CA HIS A 33 -12.07 11.60 0.88
C HIS A 33 -11.46 12.84 1.51
N LYS A 34 -10.36 13.38 0.98
CA LYS A 34 -9.65 14.58 1.45
C LYS A 34 -9.31 14.57 2.94
N ASN A 35 -9.08 13.37 3.48
CA ASN A 35 -8.71 13.21 4.89
C ASN A 35 -7.33 13.85 5.12
N VAL A 36 -7.25 14.69 6.15
CA VAL A 36 -6.06 15.51 6.42
C VAL A 36 -4.89 14.72 7.00
N THR A 37 -5.15 13.57 7.61
CA THR A 37 -4.13 12.78 8.33
C THR A 37 -3.88 11.43 7.69
N LEU A 38 -4.93 10.75 7.21
CA LEU A 38 -4.87 9.37 6.74
C LEU A 38 -4.96 9.29 5.21
N LEU A 39 -3.97 8.64 4.60
CA LEU A 39 -4.00 8.31 3.18
C LEU A 39 -5.04 7.21 2.87
N PHE A 40 -5.25 6.27 3.79
CA PHE A 40 -6.23 5.20 3.68
C PHE A 40 -7.16 5.20 4.90
N PRO A 41 -8.16 6.10 4.92
CA PRO A 41 -9.11 6.16 6.02
C PRO A 41 -9.96 4.87 6.07
N GLY A 42 -10.19 4.38 7.28
CA GLY A 42 -11.14 3.29 7.51
C GLY A 42 -12.56 3.70 7.20
N TYR A 43 -13.40 2.71 6.94
CA TYR A 43 -14.84 2.95 6.83
C TYR A 43 -15.39 3.13 8.24
N PRO A 44 -15.88 4.32 8.63
CA PRO A 44 -16.60 4.44 9.89
C PRO A 44 -17.83 3.52 9.79
N GLY A 45 -18.00 2.63 10.75
CA GLY A 45 -19.13 1.71 10.80
C GLY A 45 -20.48 2.43 10.68
N TYR A 46 -21.54 1.69 10.35
CA TYR A 46 -22.93 2.13 10.20
C TYR A 46 -23.28 3.35 11.08
N GLY A 47 -23.12 4.56 10.53
CA GLY A 47 -23.23 5.80 11.31
C GLY A 47 -22.49 6.98 10.69
N GLN A 48 -23.14 7.63 9.72
CA GLN A 48 -23.09 9.06 9.34
C GLN A 48 -21.78 9.84 9.15
N PHE A 49 -20.59 9.27 9.33
CA PHE A 49 -19.34 9.99 9.13
C PHE A 49 -18.72 9.66 7.76
N GLY A 50 -18.34 10.68 6.99
CA GLY A 50 -17.66 10.49 5.71
C GLY A 50 -16.21 10.00 5.92
N LYS A 51 -15.60 9.40 4.90
CA LYS A 51 -14.17 9.00 4.92
C LYS A 51 -13.22 10.15 5.29
N ASN A 52 -13.64 11.39 5.09
CA ASN A 52 -12.89 12.60 5.46
C ASN A 52 -12.66 12.70 6.99
N THR A 53 -13.64 12.32 7.79
CA THR A 53 -13.61 12.46 9.26
C THR A 53 -13.14 11.19 9.98
N ALA A 54 -12.77 10.16 9.23
CA ALA A 54 -12.27 8.91 9.80
C ALA A 54 -10.97 9.16 10.58
N LYS A 55 -10.96 8.71 11.85
CA LYS A 55 -9.78 8.77 12.72
C LYS A 55 -9.00 7.46 12.76
N THR A 56 -9.59 6.39 12.23
CA THR A 56 -8.99 5.06 12.20
C THR A 56 -8.54 4.72 10.78
N PRO A 57 -7.40 4.01 10.63
CA PRO A 57 -6.95 3.52 9.34
C PRO A 57 -7.85 2.39 8.83
N MET A 58 -7.77 2.13 7.52
CA MET A 58 -8.45 0.99 6.90
C MET A 58 -8.00 -0.35 7.50
N ASP A 59 -8.96 -1.26 7.72
CA ASP A 59 -8.68 -2.61 8.20
C ASP A 59 -7.75 -3.35 7.21
N PRO A 60 -6.62 -3.91 7.66
CA PRO A 60 -5.71 -4.70 6.83
C PRO A 60 -6.38 -5.87 6.08
N ARG A 61 -7.44 -6.45 6.65
CA ARG A 61 -8.23 -7.52 6.03
C ARG A 61 -8.94 -7.03 4.76
N SER A 62 -9.32 -5.75 4.70
CA SER A 62 -9.92 -5.15 3.50
C SER A 62 -8.94 -5.16 2.33
N VAL A 63 -7.65 -4.91 2.59
CA VAL A 63 -6.60 -5.00 1.56
C VAL A 63 -6.46 -6.43 1.05
N GLN A 64 -6.46 -7.41 1.96
CA GLN A 64 -6.38 -8.82 1.57
C GLN A 64 -7.59 -9.26 0.73
N ARG A 65 -8.79 -8.80 1.09
CA ARG A 65 -10.02 -9.07 0.33
C ARG A 65 -9.99 -8.43 -1.06
N ALA A 66 -9.57 -7.16 -1.13
CA ALA A 66 -9.42 -6.44 -2.39
C ALA A 66 -8.40 -7.14 -3.31
N LEU A 67 -7.26 -7.55 -2.77
CA LEU A 67 -6.26 -8.32 -3.51
C LEU A 67 -6.85 -9.63 -4.05
N ARG A 68 -7.59 -10.38 -3.21
CA ARG A 68 -8.23 -11.62 -3.64
C ARG A 68 -9.23 -11.40 -4.78
N ALA A 69 -10.05 -10.35 -4.69
CA ALA A 69 -10.97 -9.99 -5.76
C ALA A 69 -10.22 -9.65 -7.05
N ALA A 70 -9.17 -8.82 -6.98
CA ALA A 70 -8.34 -8.47 -8.12
C ALA A 70 -7.64 -9.68 -8.76
N THR A 71 -7.19 -10.66 -7.96
CA THR A 71 -6.58 -11.88 -8.50
C THR A 71 -7.56 -12.76 -9.25
N ILE A 72 -8.83 -12.80 -8.81
CA ILE A 72 -9.89 -13.55 -9.48
C ILE A 72 -10.25 -12.86 -10.79
N ASP A 73 -10.43 -11.54 -10.76
CA ASP A 73 -10.76 -10.71 -11.93
C ASP A 73 -9.66 -10.77 -13.01
N ALA A 74 -8.39 -10.77 -12.59
CA ALA A 74 -7.24 -10.93 -13.48
C ALA A 74 -7.03 -12.37 -13.99
N GLY A 75 -7.89 -13.33 -13.62
CA GLY A 75 -7.80 -14.73 -14.08
C GLY A 75 -6.59 -15.50 -13.51
N ILE A 76 -6.00 -15.06 -12.40
CA ILE A 76 -4.80 -15.68 -11.86
C ILE A 76 -5.17 -16.96 -11.10
N THR A 77 -4.73 -18.11 -11.62
CA THR A 77 -5.04 -19.44 -11.07
C THR A 77 -4.15 -19.85 -9.90
N LYS A 78 -3.06 -19.10 -9.64
CA LYS A 78 -2.12 -19.39 -8.56
C LYS A 78 -2.80 -19.27 -7.20
N ARG A 79 -2.76 -20.35 -6.43
CA ARG A 79 -3.34 -20.40 -5.08
C ARG A 79 -2.48 -19.58 -4.10
N ARG A 80 -3.14 -19.06 -3.05
CA ARG A 80 -2.52 -18.37 -1.89
C ARG A 80 -1.76 -17.08 -2.22
N ILE A 81 -2.28 -16.27 -3.16
CA ILE A 81 -1.75 -14.91 -3.35
C ILE A 81 -2.15 -14.05 -2.15
N THR A 82 -1.15 -13.45 -1.51
CA THR A 82 -1.32 -12.55 -0.37
C THR A 82 -0.54 -11.26 -0.59
N VAL A 83 -0.76 -10.27 0.27
CA VAL A 83 0.01 -9.01 0.26
C VAL A 83 1.52 -9.28 0.42
N HIS A 84 1.90 -10.31 1.17
CA HIS A 84 3.29 -10.73 1.30
C HIS A 84 3.86 -11.22 -0.03
N THR A 85 3.07 -11.98 -0.82
CA THR A 85 3.46 -12.42 -2.16
C THR A 85 3.79 -11.22 -3.05
N LEU A 86 2.95 -10.18 -3.04
CA LEU A 86 3.22 -8.95 -3.80
C LEU A 86 4.49 -8.24 -3.32
N ARG A 87 4.72 -8.17 -2.00
CA ARG A 87 5.94 -7.58 -1.44
C ARG A 87 7.20 -8.31 -1.94
N HIS A 88 7.16 -9.63 -1.96
CA HIS A 88 8.28 -10.42 -2.49
C HIS A 88 8.50 -10.18 -3.98
N SER A 89 7.44 -10.20 -4.79
CA SER A 89 7.54 -9.94 -6.23
C SER A 89 8.06 -8.54 -6.54
N SER A 90 7.62 -7.51 -5.81
CA SER A 90 8.14 -6.15 -5.94
C SER A 90 9.62 -6.07 -5.61
N ALA A 91 10.06 -6.76 -4.56
CA ALA A 91 11.46 -6.79 -4.19
C ALA A 91 12.31 -7.48 -5.26
N THR A 92 11.87 -8.62 -5.80
CA THR A 92 12.59 -9.29 -6.90
C THR A 92 12.64 -8.41 -8.15
N HIS A 93 11.53 -7.79 -8.55
CA HIS A 93 11.49 -6.96 -9.75
C HIS A 93 12.41 -5.73 -9.66
N MET A 94 12.48 -5.10 -8.49
CA MET A 94 13.39 -3.99 -8.25
C MET A 94 14.88 -4.46 -8.20
N LEU A 95 15.15 -5.70 -7.78
CA LEU A 95 16.50 -6.31 -7.86
C LEU A 95 16.89 -6.58 -9.31
N ASP A 96 15.98 -7.16 -10.09
CA ASP A 96 16.16 -7.45 -11.51
C ASP A 96 16.38 -6.17 -12.32
N SER A 97 15.77 -5.05 -11.91
CA SER A 97 16.01 -3.72 -12.50
C SER A 97 17.33 -3.08 -12.07
N GLY A 98 18.23 -3.82 -11.40
CA GLY A 98 19.57 -3.37 -11.04
C GLY A 98 19.68 -2.51 -9.78
N ILE A 99 18.62 -2.43 -8.95
CA ILE A 99 18.68 -1.70 -7.67
C ILE A 99 19.46 -2.56 -6.66
N LYS A 100 20.62 -2.06 -6.20
CA LYS A 100 21.53 -2.79 -5.29
C LYS A 100 20.82 -3.23 -4.00
N LEU A 101 21.11 -4.46 -3.56
CA LEU A 101 20.62 -5.10 -2.32
C LEU A 101 20.85 -4.29 -1.03
N ASP A 102 21.89 -3.45 -0.98
CA ASP A 102 22.17 -2.61 0.20
C ASP A 102 21.08 -1.54 0.43
N THR A 103 20.34 -1.18 -0.62
CA THR A 103 19.15 -0.34 -0.55
C THR A 103 18.01 -1.08 0.19
N TYR A 104 17.96 -2.41 0.12
CA TYR A 104 16.94 -3.25 0.76
C TYR A 104 17.16 -3.56 2.22
N ARG A 105 18.41 -3.58 2.67
CA ARG A 105 18.68 -3.70 4.12
C ARG A 105 18.11 -2.50 4.88
N ASN A 106 17.83 -1.41 4.16
CA ASN A 106 17.12 -0.20 4.56
C ASN A 106 15.68 -0.08 3.99
N PHE A 107 15.02 -1.17 3.50
CA PHE A 107 13.56 -1.32 3.26
C PHE A 107 12.77 -2.18 4.26
#